data_AF-A0A8I0G9L1-F1
#
_entry.id   AF-A0A8I0G9L1-F1
#
_cell.length_a   1.000
_cell.length_b   1.000
_cell.length_c   1.000
_cell.angle_alpha   90.00
_cell.angle_beta   90.00
_cell.angle_gamma   90.00
#
_symmetry.space_group_name_H-M   'P 1'
#
loop_
_entity.id
_entity.type
_entity.pdbx_description
1 polymer ?
#
loop_
_entity_poly.entity_id
_entity_poly.type
_entity_poly.pdbx_seq_one_letter_code
_entity_poly.pdbx_strand_id
1 'polypeptide(L)'
;MKIFETEENAQKRLGLYYIPVWEHTDETVVHAIRTFREKWHSYSDKSKRYNIIKLIKELIDPSVSEYLSRLPNHYLSFCPASIKNCNYSDLVKLRGFSYTADQIHFHLRNFVNHSSHTEQDMFFISTQDMLKSFFMYCEGNSPKNSKLAPDLYVNMERKTRICALCGNPTEFSSFIKSWKENGVIEGEENEDNEKFGKKKRPDFSQTYCLNHRPKLHDGSWNATYKQAKRSTKQFEQEVLRLRRQIAHPDRYNAKSGDNLVDEYFYHYLFDSSLDPTNVAELRNLARRMVDSRLTDNKKRILVLHKQGLSNREIGIKLGGLTGRVLTNQAISKALGTIRDEFIL
;
A
#
# COMPACT_ATOMS: atom_id res chain seq x y z
N MET A 1 -21.21 -43.43 1.46
CA MET A 1 -21.61 -42.09 0.98
C MET A 1 -20.54 -41.09 1.39
N LYS A 2 -19.61 -40.72 0.49
CA LYS A 2 -18.68 -39.62 0.78
C LYS A 2 -19.49 -38.33 0.66
N ILE A 3 -19.73 -37.65 1.77
CA ILE A 3 -20.37 -36.34 1.77
C ILE A 3 -19.39 -35.40 1.06
N PHE A 4 -19.69 -35.04 -0.20
CA PHE A 4 -18.97 -33.98 -0.88
C PHE A 4 -19.23 -32.69 -0.09
N GLU A 5 -18.15 -32.05 0.36
CA GLU A 5 -18.22 -30.73 0.98
C GLU A 5 -18.89 -29.75 0.01
N THR A 6 -19.84 -28.96 0.49
CA THR A 6 -20.48 -27.91 -0.32
C THR A 6 -19.47 -26.79 -0.62
N GLU A 7 -19.67 -26.05 -1.72
CA GLU A 7 -18.78 -24.93 -2.07
C GLU A 7 -18.74 -23.84 -0.98
N GLU A 8 -19.85 -23.61 -0.29
CA GLU A 8 -19.91 -22.68 0.85
C GLU A 8 -19.03 -23.14 2.03
N ASN A 9 -19.03 -24.43 2.34
CA ASN A 9 -18.19 -25.00 3.39
C ASN A 9 -16.71 -24.96 2.98
N ALA A 10 -16.40 -25.28 1.73
CA ALA A 10 -15.05 -25.18 1.19
C ALA A 10 -14.53 -23.73 1.22
N GLN A 11 -15.38 -22.75 0.90
CA GLN A 11 -15.03 -21.33 0.98
C GLN A 11 -14.73 -20.89 2.42
N LYS A 12 -15.56 -21.30 3.39
CA LYS A 12 -15.33 -21.02 4.82
C LYS A 12 -14.01 -21.64 5.32
N ARG A 13 -13.71 -22.87 4.91
CA ARG A 13 -12.52 -23.60 5.33
C ARG A 13 -11.22 -23.07 4.71
N LEU A 14 -11.24 -22.79 3.40
CA LEU A 14 -10.05 -22.35 2.66
C LEU A 14 -9.80 -20.84 2.75
N GLY A 15 -10.84 -20.04 3.05
CA GLY A 15 -10.73 -18.60 3.26
C GLY A 15 -10.08 -17.88 2.07
N LEU A 16 -8.97 -17.19 2.32
CA LEU A 16 -8.20 -16.45 1.29
C LEU A 16 -7.58 -17.35 0.21
N TYR A 17 -7.50 -18.67 0.44
CA TYR A 17 -6.99 -19.65 -0.52
C TYR A 17 -8.11 -20.35 -1.30
N TYR A 18 -9.36 -19.94 -1.14
CA TYR A 18 -10.47 -20.47 -1.90
C TYR A 18 -10.40 -19.98 -3.35
N ILE A 19 -10.48 -20.92 -4.30
CA ILE A 19 -10.70 -20.63 -5.72
C ILE A 19 -12.11 -21.09 -6.08
N PRO A 20 -12.97 -20.19 -6.60
CA PRO A 20 -14.32 -20.54 -7.01
C PRO A 20 -14.30 -21.43 -8.26
N VAL A 21 -15.29 -22.31 -8.34
CA VAL A 21 -15.62 -23.09 -9.55
C VAL A 21 -17.05 -22.73 -9.95
N TRP A 22 -17.37 -22.83 -11.24
CA TRP A 22 -18.68 -22.40 -11.75
C TRP A 22 -19.54 -23.57 -12.16
N GLU A 23 -20.84 -23.35 -12.08
CA GLU A 23 -21.83 -24.27 -12.64
C GLU A 23 -21.70 -24.28 -14.19
N HIS A 24 -22.10 -25.38 -14.82
CA HIS A 24 -22.08 -25.53 -16.28
C HIS A 24 -20.68 -25.38 -16.91
N THR A 25 -19.65 -25.90 -16.23
CA THR A 25 -18.26 -25.99 -16.71
C THR A 25 -17.82 -27.44 -16.84
N ASP A 26 -16.70 -27.69 -17.55
CA ASP A 26 -16.17 -29.03 -17.69
C ASP A 26 -15.78 -29.68 -16.36
N GLU A 27 -16.39 -30.83 -16.07
CA GLU A 27 -16.24 -31.52 -14.79
C GLU A 27 -14.80 -31.97 -14.51
N THR A 28 -14.03 -32.32 -15.54
CA THR A 28 -12.63 -32.73 -15.37
C THR A 28 -11.77 -31.54 -14.94
N VAL A 29 -12.01 -30.37 -15.54
CA VAL A 29 -11.34 -29.12 -15.16
C VAL A 29 -11.77 -28.66 -13.76
N VAL A 30 -13.06 -28.76 -13.43
CA VAL A 30 -13.57 -28.45 -12.08
C VAL A 30 -12.91 -29.34 -11.03
N HIS A 31 -12.82 -30.65 -11.29
CA HIS A 31 -12.19 -31.59 -10.37
C HIS A 31 -10.70 -31.28 -10.16
N ALA A 32 -10.01 -30.89 -11.23
CA ALA A 32 -8.62 -30.46 -11.17
C ALA A 32 -8.42 -29.21 -10.31
N ILE A 33 -9.26 -28.17 -10.49
CA ILE A 33 -9.21 -26.94 -9.69
C ILE A 33 -9.56 -27.23 -8.22
N ARG A 34 -10.56 -28.08 -7.95
CA ARG A 34 -10.89 -28.52 -6.59
C ARG A 34 -9.72 -29.24 -5.92
N THR A 35 -9.01 -30.10 -6.66
CA THR A 35 -7.82 -30.78 -6.12
C THR A 35 -6.65 -29.82 -5.93
N PHE A 36 -6.50 -28.86 -6.84
CA PHE A 36 -5.47 -27.83 -6.77
C PHE A 36 -5.64 -26.94 -5.52
N ARG A 37 -6.86 -26.45 -5.26
CA ARG A 37 -7.12 -25.53 -4.14
C ARG A 37 -6.88 -26.15 -2.76
N GLU A 38 -6.92 -27.48 -2.63
CA GLU A 38 -6.54 -28.16 -1.38
C GLU A 38 -5.03 -28.17 -1.14
N LYS A 39 -4.21 -28.10 -2.19
CA LYS A 39 -2.76 -28.28 -2.11
C LYS A 39 -1.98 -26.97 -2.23
N TRP A 40 -2.54 -25.97 -2.90
CA TRP A 40 -1.78 -24.80 -3.35
C TRP A 40 -1.43 -23.78 -2.26
N HIS A 41 -1.96 -23.91 -1.04
CA HIS A 41 -1.68 -22.99 0.07
C HIS A 41 -0.18 -22.88 0.42
N SER A 42 0.62 -23.92 0.12
CA SER A 42 2.08 -23.95 0.31
C SER A 42 2.86 -23.59 -0.95
N TYR A 43 2.19 -23.45 -2.09
CA TYR A 43 2.80 -23.29 -3.40
C TYR A 43 2.86 -21.82 -3.78
N SER A 44 3.94 -21.42 -4.45
CA SER A 44 4.07 -20.09 -5.04
C SER A 44 4.98 -20.12 -6.26
N ASP A 45 4.88 -19.10 -7.11
CA ASP A 45 5.70 -18.95 -8.32
C ASP A 45 7.20 -18.87 -8.02
N LYS A 46 7.55 -18.32 -6.85
CA LYS A 46 8.93 -18.07 -6.43
C LYS A 46 9.56 -19.21 -5.61
N SER A 47 8.80 -20.25 -5.27
CA SER A 47 9.28 -21.37 -4.44
C SER A 47 9.91 -22.46 -5.29
N LYS A 48 11.18 -22.80 -5.03
CA LYS A 48 11.85 -23.94 -5.69
C LYS A 48 11.31 -25.30 -5.24
N ARG A 49 10.84 -25.41 -3.98
CA ARG A 49 10.38 -26.67 -3.38
C ARG A 49 8.89 -26.95 -3.64
N TYR A 50 8.07 -25.90 -3.63
CA TYR A 50 6.62 -25.94 -3.85
C TYR A 50 6.25 -24.95 -4.95
N ASN A 51 6.69 -25.25 -6.18
CA ASN A 51 6.49 -24.37 -7.33
C ASN A 51 5.05 -24.49 -7.85
N ILE A 52 4.28 -23.40 -7.83
CA ILE A 52 2.89 -23.40 -8.30
C ILE A 52 2.76 -23.85 -9.76
N ILE A 53 3.73 -23.52 -10.63
CA ILE A 53 3.77 -23.96 -12.03
C ILE A 53 3.89 -25.49 -12.11
N LYS A 54 4.64 -26.11 -11.20
CA LYS A 54 4.72 -27.58 -11.12
C LYS A 54 3.35 -28.18 -10.76
N LEU A 55 2.63 -27.57 -9.83
CA LEU A 55 1.29 -28.02 -9.43
C LEU A 55 0.28 -27.85 -10.58
N ILE A 56 0.36 -26.76 -11.36
CA ILE A 56 -0.45 -26.55 -12.57
C ILE A 56 -0.14 -27.64 -13.59
N LYS A 57 1.14 -27.91 -13.84
CA LYS A 57 1.57 -28.95 -14.78
C LYS A 57 1.08 -30.35 -14.39
N GLU A 58 1.01 -30.65 -13.09
CA GLU A 58 0.61 -31.96 -12.59
C GLU A 58 -0.92 -32.15 -12.54
N LEU A 59 -1.69 -31.09 -12.27
CA LEU A 59 -3.14 -31.21 -12.03
C LEU A 59 -4.00 -30.58 -13.13
N ILE A 60 -3.62 -29.39 -13.61
CA ILE A 60 -4.45 -28.58 -14.52
C ILE A 60 -4.18 -28.95 -15.98
N ASP A 61 -2.91 -28.97 -16.40
CA ASP A 61 -2.56 -29.23 -17.80
C ASP A 61 -3.15 -30.55 -18.36
N PRO A 62 -3.11 -31.69 -17.64
CA PRO A 62 -3.69 -32.94 -18.15
C PRO A 62 -5.22 -32.84 -18.33
N SER A 63 -5.90 -32.24 -17.35
CA SER A 63 -7.36 -32.11 -17.33
C SER A 63 -7.84 -31.15 -18.43
N VAL A 64 -7.12 -30.05 -18.66
CA VAL A 64 -7.38 -29.15 -19.78
C VAL A 64 -7.13 -29.85 -21.12
N SER A 65 -6.06 -30.63 -21.24
CA SER A 65 -5.75 -31.35 -22.48
C SER A 65 -6.85 -32.37 -22.84
N GLU A 66 -7.35 -33.08 -21.84
CA GLU A 66 -8.49 -34.01 -21.99
C GLU A 66 -9.79 -33.28 -22.35
N TYR A 67 -10.04 -32.11 -21.75
CA TYR A 67 -11.16 -31.27 -22.13
C TYR A 67 -11.07 -30.80 -23.58
N LEU A 68 -9.91 -30.28 -23.99
CA LEU A 68 -9.71 -29.77 -25.36
C LEU A 68 -9.80 -30.87 -26.42
N SER A 69 -9.37 -32.10 -26.12
CA SER A 69 -9.47 -33.23 -27.06
C SER A 69 -10.91 -33.68 -27.33
N ARG A 70 -11.85 -33.35 -26.43
CA ARG A 70 -13.28 -33.62 -26.58
C ARG A 70 -14.04 -32.53 -27.35
N LEU A 71 -13.42 -31.37 -27.59
CA LEU A 71 -14.06 -30.26 -28.29
C LEU A 71 -13.96 -30.41 -29.81
N PRO A 72 -14.98 -29.94 -30.57
CA PRO A 72 -14.85 -29.76 -32.01
C PRO A 72 -13.72 -28.79 -32.38
N ASN A 73 -13.05 -29.06 -33.50
CA ASN A 73 -11.84 -28.34 -33.92
C ASN A 73 -12.00 -26.81 -34.02
N HIS A 74 -13.19 -26.30 -34.33
CA HIS A 74 -13.38 -24.86 -34.47
C HIS A 74 -13.22 -24.09 -33.14
N TYR A 75 -13.54 -24.71 -32.01
CA TYR A 75 -13.32 -24.12 -30.68
C TYR A 75 -11.83 -23.96 -30.34
N LEU A 76 -10.98 -24.85 -30.87
CA LEU A 76 -9.55 -24.86 -30.57
C LEU A 76 -8.84 -23.57 -31.03
N SER A 77 -9.35 -22.95 -32.10
CA SER A 77 -8.87 -21.66 -32.60
C SER A 77 -9.09 -20.47 -31.64
N PHE A 78 -9.85 -20.68 -30.56
CA PHE A 78 -10.11 -19.71 -29.50
C PHE A 78 -9.45 -20.10 -28.17
N CYS A 79 -8.60 -21.12 -28.16
CA CYS A 79 -7.86 -21.55 -26.97
C CYS A 79 -6.36 -21.19 -27.13
N PRO A 80 -5.80 -20.30 -26.30
CA PRO A 80 -4.40 -19.88 -26.44
C PRO A 80 -3.40 -21.03 -26.32
N ALA A 81 -3.69 -22.03 -25.48
CA ALA A 81 -2.88 -23.23 -25.33
C ALA A 81 -2.82 -24.04 -26.66
N SER A 82 -3.96 -24.22 -27.32
CA SER A 82 -4.02 -24.92 -28.60
C SER A 82 -3.34 -24.14 -29.73
N ILE A 83 -3.59 -22.83 -29.83
CA ILE A 83 -3.02 -21.96 -30.88
C ILE A 83 -1.49 -21.94 -30.82
N LYS A 84 -0.92 -21.89 -29.61
CA LYS A 84 0.54 -21.88 -29.41
C LYS A 84 1.15 -23.27 -29.32
N ASN A 85 0.33 -24.32 -29.49
CA ASN A 85 0.73 -25.72 -29.35
C ASN A 85 1.52 -25.98 -28.06
N CYS A 86 1.02 -25.47 -26.94
CA CYS A 86 1.65 -25.58 -25.63
C CYS A 86 0.63 -25.70 -24.51
N ASN A 87 1.07 -26.04 -23.30
CA ASN A 87 0.19 -26.09 -22.14
C ASN A 87 0.12 -24.74 -21.41
N TYR A 88 -0.86 -24.58 -20.53
CA TYR A 88 -0.97 -23.38 -19.72
C TYR A 88 0.22 -23.18 -18.78
N SER A 89 0.79 -24.26 -18.22
CA SER A 89 2.02 -24.12 -17.42
C SER A 89 3.20 -23.55 -18.24
N ASP A 90 3.25 -23.80 -19.55
CA ASP A 90 4.28 -23.24 -20.44
C ASP A 90 4.01 -21.76 -20.75
N LEU A 91 2.74 -21.37 -20.94
CA LEU A 91 2.34 -19.97 -21.09
C LEU A 91 2.71 -19.13 -19.85
N VAL A 92 2.44 -19.67 -18.66
CA VAL A 92 2.80 -19.04 -17.39
C VAL A 92 4.31 -18.90 -17.26
N LYS A 93 5.10 -19.93 -17.60
CA LYS A 93 6.57 -19.83 -17.59
C LYS A 93 7.10 -18.77 -18.55
N LEU A 94 6.44 -18.61 -19.70
CA LEU A 94 6.91 -17.72 -20.75
C LEU A 94 6.71 -16.24 -20.38
N ARG A 95 5.53 -15.88 -19.87
CA ARG A 95 5.16 -14.46 -19.63
C ARG A 95 4.32 -14.19 -18.38
N GLY A 96 4.12 -15.18 -17.52
CA GLY A 96 3.44 -15.03 -16.23
C GLY A 96 1.93 -15.27 -16.25
N PHE A 97 1.33 -15.17 -15.06
CA PHE A 97 -0.08 -15.43 -14.81
C PHE A 97 -1.03 -14.41 -15.45
N SER A 98 -0.81 -13.10 -15.26
CA SER A 98 -1.63 -12.05 -15.88
C SER A 98 -1.65 -12.18 -17.40
N TYR A 99 -0.49 -12.37 -18.04
CA TYR A 99 -0.43 -12.59 -19.48
C TYR A 99 -1.28 -13.79 -19.92
N THR A 100 -1.22 -14.89 -19.17
CA THR A 100 -1.98 -16.10 -19.50
C THR A 100 -3.50 -15.84 -19.41
N ALA A 101 -3.96 -15.16 -18.35
CA ALA A 101 -5.35 -14.75 -18.21
C ALA A 101 -5.81 -13.79 -19.33
N ASP A 102 -4.95 -12.84 -19.72
CA ASP A 102 -5.22 -11.89 -20.82
C ASP A 102 -5.36 -12.59 -22.17
N GLN A 103 -4.53 -13.60 -22.45
CA GLN A 103 -4.64 -14.40 -23.67
C GLN A 103 -5.97 -15.16 -23.72
N ILE A 104 -6.37 -15.80 -22.60
CA ILE A 104 -7.68 -16.48 -22.53
C ILE A 104 -8.80 -15.48 -22.78
N HIS A 105 -8.77 -14.32 -22.12
CA HIS A 105 -9.79 -13.30 -22.27
C HIS A 105 -9.88 -12.77 -23.71
N PHE A 106 -8.75 -12.50 -24.35
CA PHE A 106 -8.68 -12.00 -25.72
C PHE A 106 -9.34 -12.97 -26.71
N HIS A 107 -8.96 -14.26 -26.66
CA HIS A 107 -9.52 -15.26 -27.57
C HIS A 107 -10.98 -15.60 -27.24
N LEU A 108 -11.34 -15.66 -25.96
CA LEU A 108 -12.71 -15.89 -25.55
C LEU A 108 -13.64 -14.75 -25.99
N ARG A 109 -13.21 -13.49 -25.86
CA ARG A 109 -13.99 -12.34 -26.35
C ARG A 109 -14.25 -12.44 -27.85
N ASN A 110 -13.26 -12.88 -28.62
CA ASN A 110 -13.43 -13.12 -30.06
C ASN A 110 -14.45 -14.24 -30.33
N PHE A 111 -14.42 -15.32 -29.55
CA PHE A 111 -15.42 -16.40 -29.65
C PHE A 111 -16.84 -15.90 -29.37
N VAL A 112 -17.04 -15.20 -28.25
CA VAL A 112 -18.37 -14.68 -27.83
C VAL A 112 -18.98 -13.77 -28.89
N ASN A 113 -18.17 -12.95 -29.57
CA ASN A 113 -18.66 -12.08 -30.65
C ASN A 113 -19.21 -12.85 -31.87
N HIS A 114 -18.83 -14.12 -32.04
CA HIS A 114 -19.21 -14.98 -33.16
C HIS A 114 -20.02 -16.21 -32.73
N SER A 115 -20.34 -16.34 -31.44
CA SER A 115 -21.05 -17.52 -30.92
C SER A 115 -22.54 -17.41 -31.17
N SER A 116 -23.18 -18.57 -31.37
CA SER A 116 -24.64 -18.65 -31.47
C SER A 116 -25.30 -18.86 -30.11
N HIS A 117 -24.50 -18.89 -29.04
CA HIS A 117 -24.92 -19.11 -27.65
C HIS A 117 -25.68 -20.43 -27.47
N THR A 118 -25.25 -21.47 -28.20
CA THR A 118 -25.73 -22.83 -27.97
C THR A 118 -25.32 -23.34 -26.58
N GLU A 119 -25.92 -24.42 -26.10
CA GLU A 119 -25.50 -25.04 -24.83
C GLU A 119 -24.00 -25.38 -24.82
N GLN A 120 -23.47 -25.84 -25.97
CA GLN A 120 -22.05 -26.13 -26.12
C GLN A 120 -21.18 -24.85 -26.12
N ASP A 121 -21.65 -23.76 -26.74
CA ASP A 121 -20.98 -22.46 -26.70
C ASP A 121 -20.91 -21.94 -25.26
N MET A 122 -22.02 -22.00 -24.53
CA MET A 122 -22.12 -21.54 -23.15
C MET A 122 -21.23 -22.38 -22.21
N PHE A 123 -21.19 -23.69 -22.41
CA PHE A 123 -20.29 -24.60 -21.70
C PHE A 123 -18.81 -24.27 -21.96
N PHE A 124 -18.45 -23.99 -23.22
CA PHE A 124 -17.11 -23.53 -23.59
C PHE A 124 -16.76 -22.20 -22.93
N ILE A 125 -17.65 -21.21 -23.02
CA ILE A 125 -17.46 -19.87 -22.45
C ILE A 125 -17.23 -19.96 -20.95
N SER A 126 -18.11 -20.68 -20.24
CA SER A 126 -18.01 -20.87 -18.79
C SER A 126 -16.69 -21.53 -18.40
N THR A 127 -16.27 -22.56 -19.14
CA THR A 127 -15.01 -23.28 -18.84
C THR A 127 -13.78 -22.38 -19.06
N GLN A 128 -13.74 -21.60 -20.14
CA GLN A 128 -12.62 -20.69 -20.41
C GLN A 128 -12.54 -19.53 -19.43
N ASP A 129 -13.67 -18.90 -19.09
CA ASP A 129 -13.66 -17.77 -18.16
C ASP A 129 -13.36 -18.24 -16.72
N MET A 130 -13.66 -19.51 -16.37
CA MET A 130 -13.24 -20.13 -15.12
C MET A 130 -11.73 -20.32 -15.07
N LEU A 131 -11.12 -20.80 -16.17
CA LEU A 131 -9.67 -20.92 -16.30
C LEU A 131 -8.96 -19.57 -16.21
N LYS A 132 -9.50 -18.54 -16.86
CA LYS A 132 -9.01 -17.15 -16.72
C LYS A 132 -9.02 -16.72 -15.25
N SER A 133 -10.16 -16.89 -14.57
CA SER A 133 -10.30 -16.53 -13.16
C SER A 133 -9.29 -17.29 -12.29
N PHE A 134 -9.14 -18.60 -12.52
CA PHE A 134 -8.14 -19.44 -11.85
C PHE A 134 -6.72 -18.87 -11.96
N PHE A 135 -6.27 -18.46 -13.15
CA PHE A 135 -4.93 -17.87 -13.32
C PHE A 135 -4.79 -16.51 -12.63
N MET A 136 -5.85 -15.70 -12.57
CA MET A 136 -5.85 -14.45 -11.79
C MET A 136 -5.73 -14.72 -10.28
N TYR A 137 -6.39 -15.76 -9.75
CA TYR A 137 -6.20 -16.17 -8.34
C TYR A 137 -4.78 -16.66 -8.08
N CYS A 138 -4.17 -17.36 -9.04
CA CYS A 138 -2.79 -17.83 -8.96
C CYS A 138 -1.76 -16.68 -8.90
N GLU A 139 -2.02 -15.57 -9.60
CA GLU A 139 -1.19 -14.36 -9.52
C GLU A 139 -1.18 -13.73 -8.12
N GLY A 140 -2.33 -13.73 -7.44
CA GLY A 140 -2.47 -13.16 -6.09
C GLY A 140 -1.77 -13.96 -4.98
N ASN A 141 -1.41 -15.23 -5.23
CA ASN A 141 -0.79 -16.10 -4.22
C ASN A 141 0.74 -15.99 -4.25
N SER A 142 1.26 -14.97 -3.57
CA SER A 142 2.69 -14.78 -3.35
C SER A 142 3.15 -15.37 -2.01
N PRO A 143 4.39 -15.85 -1.86
CA PRO A 143 4.85 -16.43 -0.61
C PRO A 143 5.01 -15.34 0.46
N LYS A 144 4.44 -15.58 1.66
CA LYS A 144 4.47 -14.66 2.82
C LYS A 144 5.87 -14.12 3.18
N ASN A 145 6.92 -14.89 2.86
CA ASN A 145 8.32 -14.48 2.96
C ASN A 145 9.00 -14.74 1.62
N SER A 146 9.54 -13.71 0.98
CA SER A 146 10.38 -13.87 -0.22
C SER A 146 11.86 -13.77 0.16
N LYS A 147 12.67 -14.64 -0.43
CA LYS A 147 14.13 -14.51 -0.41
C LYS A 147 14.50 -13.28 -1.25
N LEU A 148 14.94 -12.20 -0.60
CA LEU A 148 15.41 -10.99 -1.28
C LEU A 148 16.85 -11.18 -1.78
N ALA A 149 17.68 -11.85 -0.97
CA ALA A 149 19.04 -12.29 -1.30
C ALA A 149 19.30 -13.68 -0.68
N PRO A 150 20.39 -14.42 -1.00
CA PRO A 150 20.65 -15.77 -0.49
C PRO A 150 20.52 -15.91 1.04
N ASP A 151 20.70 -14.80 1.75
CA ASP A 151 20.78 -14.67 3.19
C ASP A 151 19.86 -13.56 3.76
N LEU A 152 18.98 -12.96 2.93
CA LEU A 152 17.99 -11.96 3.38
C LEU A 152 16.55 -12.45 3.17
N TYR A 153 15.88 -12.76 4.28
CA TYR A 153 14.48 -13.13 4.31
C TYR A 153 13.64 -12.01 4.92
N VAL A 154 12.74 -11.43 4.15
CA VAL A 154 11.83 -10.36 4.59
C VAL A 154 10.40 -10.73 4.26
N ASN A 155 9.49 -10.43 5.20
CA ASN A 155 8.06 -10.58 4.99
C ASN A 155 7.54 -9.40 4.16
N MET A 156 7.17 -9.66 2.92
CA MET A 156 6.73 -8.64 1.96
C MET A 156 5.24 -8.26 2.09
N GLU A 157 4.46 -9.02 2.86
CA GLU A 157 3.03 -8.77 3.11
C GLU A 157 2.79 -7.79 4.28
N ARG A 158 3.87 -7.41 5.00
CA ARG A 158 3.75 -6.42 6.07
C ARG A 158 3.29 -5.09 5.48
N LYS A 159 2.13 -4.61 5.95
CA LYS A 159 1.57 -3.30 5.58
C LYS A 159 2.67 -2.24 5.66
N THR A 160 2.88 -1.53 4.56
CA THR A 160 3.69 -0.30 4.55
C THR A 160 3.02 0.72 5.48
N ARG A 161 3.83 1.37 6.30
CA ARG A 161 3.40 2.32 7.33
C ARG A 161 4.18 3.61 7.19
N ILE A 162 3.55 4.69 7.62
CA ILE A 162 4.20 5.98 7.84
C ILE A 162 4.72 6.07 9.27
N CYS A 163 5.72 6.92 9.47
CA CYS A 163 6.39 7.12 10.74
C CYS A 163 5.41 7.60 11.83
N ALA A 164 5.58 7.10 13.05
CA ALA A 164 4.79 7.56 14.19
C ALA A 164 5.03 9.04 14.56
N LEU A 165 6.16 9.62 14.14
CA LEU A 165 6.58 10.98 14.50
C LEU A 165 6.53 11.97 13.33
N CYS A 166 6.20 11.52 12.11
CA CYS A 166 5.99 12.38 10.95
C CYS A 166 5.09 11.68 9.90
N GLY A 167 5.12 12.12 8.64
CA GLY A 167 4.41 11.50 7.53
C GLY A 167 5.29 10.63 6.62
N ASN A 168 6.61 10.63 6.79
CA ASN A 168 7.52 9.85 5.96
C ASN A 168 7.31 8.34 6.13
N PRO A 169 7.59 7.52 5.10
CA PRO A 169 7.61 6.07 5.23
C PRO A 169 8.58 5.62 6.33
N THR A 170 8.23 4.54 7.05
CA THR A 170 9.14 3.91 8.00
C THR A 170 10.36 3.32 7.28
N GLU A 171 11.47 3.07 7.99
CA GLU A 171 12.65 2.44 7.38
C GLU A 171 12.28 1.17 6.62
N PHE A 172 11.43 0.35 7.23
CA PHE A 172 10.91 -0.86 6.59
C PHE A 172 10.12 -0.54 5.31
N SER A 173 9.25 0.48 5.34
CA SER A 173 8.41 0.81 4.18
C SER A 173 9.23 1.42 3.04
N SER A 174 10.21 2.26 3.34
CA SER A 174 11.16 2.80 2.37
C SER A 174 11.99 1.69 1.74
N PHE A 175 12.47 0.74 2.56
CA PHE A 175 13.20 -0.43 2.08
C PHE A 175 12.35 -1.27 1.12
N ILE A 176 11.12 -1.61 1.50
CA ILE A 176 10.22 -2.39 0.65
C ILE A 176 9.89 -1.67 -0.66
N LYS A 177 9.70 -0.34 -0.62
CA LYS A 177 9.45 0.47 -1.82
C LYS A 177 10.66 0.44 -2.76
N SER A 178 11.85 0.79 -2.26
CA SER A 178 13.10 0.77 -3.04
C SER A 178 13.39 -0.63 -3.60
N TRP A 179 13.16 -1.67 -2.82
CA TRP A 179 13.31 -3.05 -3.28
C TRP A 179 12.35 -3.40 -4.44
N LYS A 180 11.08 -2.99 -4.34
CA LYS A 180 10.10 -3.24 -5.42
C LYS A 180 10.44 -2.49 -6.71
N GLU A 181 10.97 -1.28 -6.58
CA GLU A 181 11.31 -0.41 -7.72
C GLU A 181 12.62 -0.85 -8.41
N ASN A 182 13.64 -1.21 -7.64
CA ASN A 182 15.00 -1.38 -8.15
C ASN A 182 15.48 -2.84 -8.19
N GLY A 183 14.80 -3.78 -7.51
CA GLY A 183 15.16 -5.21 -7.47
C GLY A 183 16.51 -5.55 -6.81
N VAL A 184 17.32 -4.55 -6.47
CA VAL A 184 18.66 -4.63 -5.86
C VAL A 184 18.82 -3.44 -4.90
N ILE A 185 19.52 -3.65 -3.78
CA ILE A 185 19.97 -2.55 -2.90
C ILE A 185 21.26 -2.02 -3.52
N GLU A 186 21.24 -0.85 -4.14
CA GLU A 186 22.49 -0.15 -4.44
C GLU A 186 23.11 0.34 -3.13
N GLY A 187 24.35 -0.08 -2.87
CA GLY A 187 25.21 0.47 -1.81
C GLY A 187 24.95 -0.07 -0.41
N GLU A 188 25.69 -1.12 -0.04
CA GLU A 188 26.36 -1.24 1.27
C GLU A 188 27.30 -2.45 1.15
N GLU A 189 28.48 -2.22 0.57
CA GLU A 189 29.67 -3.01 0.90
C GLU A 189 29.99 -2.76 2.38
N ASN A 190 29.18 -3.35 3.26
CA ASN A 190 29.49 -3.42 4.67
C ASN A 190 30.57 -4.48 4.83
N GLU A 191 31.84 -4.06 4.69
CA GLU A 191 33.06 -4.84 4.94
C GLU A 191 33.09 -5.47 6.36
N ASP A 192 32.21 -5.05 7.27
CA ASP A 192 32.19 -5.51 8.66
C ASP A 192 31.40 -6.82 8.93
N ASN A 193 30.76 -7.42 7.92
CA ASN A 193 29.84 -8.56 8.14
C ASN A 193 30.47 -9.96 8.06
N GLU A 194 31.76 -10.08 7.78
CA GLU A 194 32.43 -11.39 7.63
C GLU A 194 32.74 -12.10 8.96
N LYS A 195 32.66 -11.42 10.11
CA LYS A 195 33.15 -12.00 11.39
C LYS A 195 32.18 -12.91 12.14
N PHE A 196 30.90 -12.98 11.77
CA PHE A 196 29.94 -13.91 12.38
C PHE A 196 28.96 -14.42 11.31
N GLY A 197 29.06 -15.70 10.95
CA GLY A 197 28.38 -16.38 9.82
C GLY A 197 26.84 -16.43 9.82
N LYS A 198 26.15 -15.34 10.14
CA LYS A 198 24.75 -15.08 9.84
C LYS A 198 24.63 -13.61 9.47
N LYS A 199 24.38 -13.27 8.20
CA LYS A 199 24.01 -11.90 7.81
C LYS A 199 22.89 -11.44 8.75
N LYS A 200 23.18 -10.48 9.64
CA LYS A 200 22.14 -9.87 10.48
C LYS A 200 21.09 -9.32 9.52
N ARG A 201 19.83 -9.68 9.72
CA ARG A 201 18.74 -8.98 9.04
C ARG A 201 18.94 -7.48 9.29
N PRO A 202 18.93 -6.62 8.26
CA PRO A 202 18.93 -5.18 8.50
C PRO A 202 17.76 -4.86 9.44
N ASP A 203 18.06 -4.29 10.60
CA ASP A 203 17.06 -4.03 11.64
C ASP A 203 16.28 -2.76 11.30
N PHE A 204 15.46 -2.83 10.26
CA PHE A 204 14.66 -1.69 9.83
C PHE A 204 13.55 -1.39 10.84
N SER A 205 13.49 -0.15 11.30
CA SER A 205 12.39 0.30 12.13
C SER A 205 11.05 0.17 11.39
N GLN A 206 10.09 -0.48 12.04
CA GLN A 206 8.71 -0.56 11.56
C GLN A 206 7.84 0.62 12.02
N THR A 207 8.37 1.44 12.93
CA THR A 207 7.63 2.51 13.59
C THR A 207 8.15 3.88 13.17
N TYR A 208 9.44 3.97 12.87
CA TYR A 208 10.12 5.23 12.60
C TYR A 208 10.75 5.23 11.21
N CYS A 209 10.84 6.41 10.60
CA CYS A 209 11.68 6.64 9.43
C CYS A 209 13.15 6.76 9.85
N LEU A 210 14.07 6.75 8.89
CA LEU A 210 15.53 6.89 9.13
C LEU A 210 15.85 8.07 10.07
N ASN A 211 15.26 9.24 9.80
CA ASN A 211 15.49 10.45 10.60
C ASN A 211 14.95 10.37 12.03
N HIS A 212 14.00 9.48 12.30
CA HIS A 212 13.38 9.28 13.60
C HIS A 212 13.76 7.95 14.25
N ARG A 213 14.78 7.26 13.74
CA ARG A 213 15.32 6.06 14.38
C ARG A 213 15.82 6.39 15.78
N PRO A 214 15.47 5.64 16.83
CA PRO A 214 15.89 5.97 18.20
C PRO A 214 17.41 5.97 18.40
N LYS A 215 18.09 4.96 17.84
CA LYS A 215 19.55 4.86 17.83
C LYS A 215 20.06 4.94 16.40
N LEU A 216 21.15 5.69 16.20
CA LEU A 216 21.87 5.76 14.94
C LEU A 216 22.68 4.47 14.73
N HIS A 217 23.25 4.31 13.53
CA HIS A 217 24.02 3.11 13.17
C HIS A 217 25.28 2.95 14.02
N ASP A 218 25.85 4.06 14.51
CA ASP A 218 26.94 4.11 15.49
C ASP A 218 26.51 3.74 16.94
N GLY A 219 25.21 3.46 17.16
CA GLY A 219 24.64 3.15 18.47
C GLY A 219 24.30 4.37 19.34
N SER A 220 24.65 5.59 18.92
CA SER A 220 24.35 6.82 19.62
C SER A 220 22.85 7.16 19.55
N TRP A 221 22.38 7.99 20.50
CA TRP A 221 20.98 8.40 20.52
C TRP A 221 20.70 9.53 19.53
N ASN A 222 19.69 9.34 18.68
CA ASN A 222 19.26 10.35 17.72
C ASN A 222 18.58 11.54 18.40
N ALA A 223 19.15 12.74 18.23
CA ALA A 223 18.61 13.99 18.77
C ALA A 223 17.25 14.37 18.15
N THR A 224 17.08 14.17 16.85
CA THR A 224 15.82 14.41 16.12
C THR A 224 14.71 13.53 16.66
N TYR A 225 14.98 12.25 16.90
CA TYR A 225 14.03 11.35 17.57
C TYR A 225 13.63 11.89 18.95
N LYS A 226 14.61 12.26 19.80
CA LYS A 226 14.33 12.79 21.15
C LYS A 226 13.47 14.06 21.10
N GLN A 227 13.77 14.99 20.20
CA GLN A 227 13.01 16.22 20.01
C GLN A 227 11.58 15.95 19.54
N ALA A 228 11.42 15.12 18.50
CA ALA A 228 10.11 14.75 17.99
C ALA A 228 9.28 14.01 19.04
N LYS A 229 9.91 13.13 19.83
CA LYS A 229 9.25 12.41 20.92
C LYS A 229 8.73 13.35 22.02
N ARG A 230 9.53 14.34 22.43
CA ARG A 230 9.12 15.37 23.43
C ARG A 230 7.93 16.20 22.95
N SER A 231 7.80 16.41 21.64
CA SER A 231 6.75 17.24 21.04
C SER A 231 5.55 16.44 20.48
N THR A 232 5.46 15.14 20.78
CA THR A 232 4.42 14.23 20.23
C THR A 232 3.00 14.75 20.46
N LYS A 233 2.70 15.27 21.66
CA LYS A 233 1.35 15.78 21.99
C LYS A 233 0.96 16.97 21.12
N GLN A 234 1.87 17.93 20.95
CA GLN A 234 1.67 19.09 20.08
C GLN A 234 1.53 18.65 18.62
N PHE A 235 2.38 17.72 18.18
CA PHE A 235 2.32 17.18 16.83
C PHE A 235 0.96 16.55 16.50
N GLU A 236 0.45 15.65 17.33
CA GLU A 236 -0.86 15.02 17.09
C GLU A 236 -2.01 16.04 17.17
N GLN A 237 -1.88 17.09 17.99
CA GLN A 237 -2.84 18.19 18.03
C GLN A 237 -2.86 18.99 16.72
N GLU A 238 -1.69 19.31 16.14
CA GLU A 238 -1.60 20.00 14.84
C GLU A 238 -2.13 19.11 13.70
N VAL A 239 -1.81 17.81 13.72
CA VAL A 239 -2.39 16.84 12.76
C VAL A 239 -3.91 16.86 12.81
N LEU A 240 -4.49 16.87 14.02
CA LEU A 240 -5.93 16.89 14.20
C LEU A 240 -6.56 18.20 13.69
N ARG A 241 -5.94 19.35 13.97
CA ARG A 241 -6.40 20.66 13.51
C ARG A 241 -6.39 20.74 11.98
N LEU A 242 -5.29 20.33 11.33
CA LEU A 242 -5.18 20.26 9.87
C LEU A 242 -6.24 19.35 9.26
N ARG A 243 -6.39 18.12 9.79
CA ARG A 243 -7.39 17.16 9.28
C ARG A 243 -8.80 17.69 9.35
N ARG A 244 -9.17 18.35 10.45
CA ARG A 244 -10.51 18.92 10.60
C ARG A 244 -10.70 20.07 9.63
N GLN A 245 -9.73 20.98 9.52
CA GLN A 245 -9.87 22.13 8.63
C GLN A 245 -9.98 21.70 7.16
N ILE A 246 -9.17 20.76 6.69
CA ILE A 246 -9.24 20.30 5.29
C ILE A 246 -10.54 19.54 4.99
N ALA A 247 -11.13 18.85 5.98
CA ALA A 247 -12.42 18.20 5.81
C ALA A 247 -13.57 19.19 5.54
N HIS A 248 -13.46 20.43 6.02
CA HIS A 248 -14.43 21.50 5.80
C HIS A 248 -13.71 22.84 5.64
N PRO A 249 -13.12 23.11 4.45
CA PRO A 249 -12.26 24.26 4.22
C PRO A 249 -13.05 25.59 4.20
N ASP A 250 -14.36 25.52 3.98
CA ASP A 250 -15.30 26.65 3.87
C ASP A 250 -15.58 27.38 5.19
N ARG A 251 -15.12 26.86 6.32
CA ARG A 251 -15.44 27.38 7.66
C ARG A 251 -14.32 27.17 8.66
N TYR A 252 -14.36 27.85 9.79
CA TYR A 252 -13.43 27.68 10.90
C TYR A 252 -13.66 26.31 11.58
N ASN A 253 -12.91 25.29 11.17
CA ASN A 253 -13.17 23.90 11.57
C ASN A 253 -11.97 23.22 12.27
N ALA A 254 -10.85 23.91 12.49
CA ALA A 254 -9.75 23.36 13.29
C ALA A 254 -10.17 22.99 14.74
N LYS A 255 -11.21 23.66 15.28
CA LYS A 255 -11.81 23.40 16.60
C LYS A 255 -10.76 23.38 17.71
N SER A 256 -9.91 24.42 17.73
CA SER A 256 -8.86 24.61 18.72
C SER A 256 -9.38 25.15 20.06
N GLY A 257 -10.60 25.71 20.07
CA GLY A 257 -11.14 26.47 21.20
C GLY A 257 -10.69 27.94 21.22
N ASP A 258 -9.92 28.37 20.22
CA ASP A 258 -9.47 29.74 20.04
C ASP A 258 -9.79 30.21 18.61
N ASN A 259 -10.63 31.24 18.50
CA ASN A 259 -11.11 31.73 17.20
C ASN A 259 -9.98 32.23 16.30
N LEU A 260 -8.95 32.87 16.85
CA LEU A 260 -7.82 33.37 16.05
C LEU A 260 -6.94 32.22 15.57
N VAL A 261 -6.83 31.14 16.34
CA VAL A 261 -6.12 29.93 15.89
C VAL A 261 -6.92 29.21 14.81
N ASP A 262 -8.24 29.11 14.96
CA ASP A 262 -9.09 28.48 13.94
C ASP A 262 -9.12 29.30 12.64
N GLU A 263 -9.13 30.62 12.74
CA GLU A 263 -8.99 31.54 11.59
C GLU A 263 -7.62 31.40 10.90
N TYR A 264 -6.54 31.15 11.65
CA TYR A 264 -5.23 30.86 11.05
C TYR A 264 -5.29 29.64 10.13
N PHE A 265 -5.83 28.52 10.63
CA PHE A 265 -5.94 27.30 9.82
C PHE A 265 -6.83 27.50 8.60
N TYR A 266 -7.92 28.25 8.73
CA TYR A 266 -8.78 28.60 7.61
C TYR A 266 -8.00 29.36 6.52
N HIS A 267 -7.37 30.49 6.84
CA HIS A 267 -6.63 31.27 5.84
C HIS A 267 -5.45 30.50 5.27
N TYR A 268 -4.74 29.74 6.11
CA TYR A 268 -3.58 28.95 5.68
C TYR A 268 -3.95 27.82 4.71
N LEU A 269 -5.15 27.26 4.84
CA LEU A 269 -5.60 26.13 4.04
C LEU A 269 -6.61 26.49 2.95
N PHE A 270 -7.06 27.75 2.88
CA PHE A 270 -8.10 28.20 1.95
C PHE A 270 -7.77 27.90 0.49
N ASP A 271 -6.53 28.19 0.06
CA ASP A 271 -6.03 27.92 -1.30
C ASP A 271 -5.08 26.71 -1.35
N SER A 272 -5.11 25.83 -0.33
CA SER A 272 -4.18 24.72 -0.26
C SER A 272 -4.60 23.58 -1.19
N SER A 273 -3.67 23.10 -2.02
CA SER A 273 -3.84 21.90 -2.85
C SER A 273 -3.70 20.58 -2.07
N LEU A 274 -3.74 20.63 -0.73
CA LEU A 274 -3.54 19.45 0.11
C LEU A 274 -4.74 18.52 0.04
N ASP A 275 -4.50 17.28 -0.36
CA ASP A 275 -5.51 16.24 -0.40
C ASP A 275 -5.84 15.74 1.03
N PRO A 276 -7.09 15.83 1.51
CA PRO A 276 -7.50 15.31 2.82
C PRO A 276 -7.22 13.81 3.01
N THR A 277 -7.17 13.04 1.93
CA THR A 277 -6.90 11.60 1.97
C THR A 277 -5.40 11.29 2.06
N ASN A 278 -4.53 12.25 1.74
CA ASN A 278 -3.08 12.10 1.81
C ASN A 278 -2.56 12.32 3.24
N VAL A 279 -2.75 11.32 4.09
CA VAL A 279 -2.35 11.33 5.50
C VAL A 279 -0.85 11.62 5.71
N ALA A 280 0.00 11.21 4.75
CA ALA A 280 1.44 11.42 4.83
C ALA A 280 1.79 12.91 4.74
N GLU A 281 1.23 13.62 3.76
CA GLU A 281 1.48 15.06 3.59
C GLU A 281 1.01 15.88 4.79
N LEU A 282 -0.18 15.59 5.32
CA LEU A 282 -0.71 16.28 6.50
C LEU A 282 0.18 16.10 7.74
N ARG A 283 0.67 14.88 7.95
CA ARG A 283 1.59 14.60 9.06
C ARG A 283 2.95 15.23 8.84
N ASN A 284 3.44 15.32 7.61
CA ASN A 284 4.68 16.05 7.34
C ASN A 284 4.52 17.56 7.56
N LEU A 285 3.39 18.15 7.15
CA LEU A 285 3.08 19.56 7.43
C LEU A 285 3.01 19.84 8.93
N ALA A 286 2.24 19.05 9.68
CA ALA A 286 2.15 19.17 11.14
C ALA A 286 3.54 19.06 11.80
N ARG A 287 4.39 18.15 11.31
CA ARG A 287 5.75 17.99 11.84
C ARG A 287 6.57 19.26 11.64
N ARG A 288 6.52 19.86 10.45
CA ARG A 288 7.21 21.13 10.15
C ARG A 288 6.67 22.29 10.99
N MET A 289 5.36 22.38 11.22
CA MET A 289 4.76 23.39 12.11
C MET A 289 5.32 23.29 13.54
N VAL A 290 5.42 22.07 14.08
CA VAL A 290 5.93 21.89 15.45
C VAL A 290 7.45 22.07 15.53
N ASP A 291 8.21 21.59 14.55
CA ASP A 291 9.68 21.72 14.54
C ASP A 291 10.13 23.17 14.34
N SER A 292 9.36 23.98 13.59
CA SER A 292 9.57 25.42 13.47
C SER A 292 9.07 26.23 14.68
N ARG A 293 8.49 25.55 15.69
CA ARG A 293 7.89 26.17 16.87
C ARG A 293 6.82 27.20 16.49
N LEU A 294 5.93 26.84 15.55
CA LEU A 294 4.75 27.64 15.19
C LEU A 294 3.68 27.51 16.29
N THR A 295 3.88 28.27 17.37
CA THR A 295 2.97 28.28 18.52
C THR A 295 1.64 28.94 18.21
N ASP A 296 0.62 28.65 19.01
CA ASP A 296 -0.69 29.30 18.88
C ASP A 296 -0.58 30.83 19.02
N ASN A 297 0.35 31.36 19.83
CA ASN A 297 0.62 32.80 19.85
C ASN A 297 1.12 33.34 18.51
N LYS A 298 2.00 32.60 17.81
CA LYS A 298 2.45 32.99 16.47
C LYS A 298 1.30 32.97 15.46
N LYS A 299 0.44 31.95 15.52
CA LYS A 299 -0.77 31.87 14.69
C LYS A 299 -1.71 33.05 14.92
N ARG A 300 -1.97 33.42 16.18
CA ARG A 300 -2.75 34.62 16.53
C ARG A 300 -2.14 35.90 15.98
N ILE A 301 -0.82 36.06 16.12
CA ILE A 301 -0.10 37.23 15.57
C ILE A 301 -0.29 37.32 14.05
N LEU A 302 -0.13 36.21 13.33
CA LEU A 302 -0.29 36.17 11.86
C LEU A 302 -1.69 36.60 11.43
N VAL A 303 -2.74 36.10 12.09
CA VAL A 303 -4.13 36.47 11.78
C VAL A 303 -4.37 37.96 12.04
N LEU A 304 -3.94 38.48 13.19
CA LEU A 304 -4.13 39.89 13.51
C LEU A 304 -3.32 40.80 12.57
N HIS A 305 -2.15 40.36 12.12
CA HIS A 305 -1.36 41.06 11.12
C HIS A 305 -2.07 41.04 9.75
N LYS A 306 -2.66 39.91 9.33
CA LYS A 306 -3.48 39.82 8.11
C LYS A 306 -4.70 40.75 8.16
N GLN A 307 -5.26 40.98 9.34
CA GLN A 307 -6.36 41.94 9.58
C GLN A 307 -5.91 43.41 9.54
N GLY A 308 -4.62 43.70 9.32
CA GLY A 308 -4.07 45.05 9.18
C GLY A 308 -3.71 45.74 10.49
N LEU A 309 -3.69 45.03 11.63
CA LEU A 309 -3.30 45.62 12.91
C LEU A 309 -1.79 45.85 12.98
N SER A 310 -1.39 46.98 13.54
CA SER A 310 0.01 47.27 13.86
C SER A 310 0.52 46.39 14.99
N ASN A 311 1.85 46.21 15.08
CA ASN A 311 2.48 45.45 16.17
C ASN A 311 2.08 45.92 17.58
N ARG A 312 1.80 47.22 17.74
CA ARG A 312 1.35 47.78 19.02
C ARG A 312 -0.07 47.32 19.36
N GLU A 313 -0.99 47.38 18.40
CA GLU A 313 -2.38 46.95 18.57
C GLU A 313 -2.47 45.44 18.80
N ILE A 314 -1.67 44.66 18.07
CA ILE A 314 -1.52 43.21 18.29
C ILE A 314 -1.07 42.94 19.72
N GLY A 315 -0.06 43.66 20.21
CA GLY A 315 0.45 43.50 21.57
C GLY A 315 -0.60 43.79 22.65
N ILE A 316 -1.42 44.83 22.47
CA ILE A 316 -2.53 45.17 23.37
C ILE A 316 -3.61 44.09 23.34
N LYS A 317 -4.06 43.69 22.14
CA LYS A 317 -5.13 42.70 21.96
C LYS A 317 -4.75 41.33 22.52
N LEU A 318 -3.53 40.86 22.26
CA LEU A 318 -3.02 39.60 22.82
C LEU A 318 -2.73 39.70 24.32
N GLY A 319 -2.34 40.87 24.82
CA GLY A 319 -2.13 41.09 26.24
C GLY A 319 -3.42 40.95 27.04
N GLY A 320 -4.56 41.39 26.49
CA GLY A 320 -5.88 41.17 27.08
C GLY A 320 -6.29 39.69 27.12
N LEU A 321 -5.89 38.89 26.14
CA LEU A 321 -6.21 37.45 26.08
C LEU A 321 -5.29 36.58 26.95
N THR A 322 -4.02 36.96 27.07
CA THR A 322 -2.99 36.13 27.73
C THR A 322 -2.62 36.61 29.13
N GLY A 323 -3.12 37.78 29.55
CA GLY A 323 -2.79 38.41 30.83
C GLY A 323 -1.35 38.91 30.92
N ARG A 324 -0.63 39.02 29.78
CA ARG A 324 0.77 39.46 29.71
C ARG A 324 0.92 40.57 28.69
N VAL A 325 1.44 41.72 29.10
CA VAL A 325 1.72 42.83 28.17
C VAL A 325 2.81 42.41 27.18
N LEU A 326 2.48 42.42 25.89
CA LEU A 326 3.43 42.13 24.82
C LEU A 326 3.90 43.44 24.18
N THR A 327 5.22 43.64 24.14
CA THR A 327 5.83 44.83 23.52
C THR A 327 5.84 44.72 22.00
N ASN A 328 5.88 45.87 21.30
CA ASN A 328 6.04 45.92 19.84
C ASN A 328 7.26 45.10 19.39
N GLN A 329 8.39 45.23 20.09
CA GLN A 329 9.61 44.47 19.82
C GLN A 329 9.40 42.95 19.94
N ALA A 330 8.63 42.49 20.93
CA ALA A 330 8.32 41.07 21.09
C ALA A 330 7.48 40.53 19.92
N ILE A 331 6.51 41.31 19.43
CA ILE A 331 5.71 40.96 18.25
C ILE A 331 6.57 40.91 16.99
N SER A 332 7.40 41.94 16.76
CA SER A 332 8.33 41.99 15.63
C SER A 332 9.29 40.79 15.61
N LYS A 333 9.88 40.45 16.77
CA LYS A 333 10.74 39.27 16.90
C LYS A 333 9.98 37.97 16.68
N ALA A 334 8.74 37.87 17.16
CA ALA A 334 7.92 36.68 16.94
C ALA A 334 7.66 36.46 15.44
N LEU A 335 7.27 37.51 14.71
CA LEU A 335 7.08 37.50 13.25
C LEU A 335 8.37 37.09 12.53
N GLY A 336 9.51 37.69 12.87
CA GLY A 336 10.80 37.39 12.23
C GLY A 336 11.34 35.97 12.49
N THR A 337 10.71 35.17 13.34
CA THR A 337 11.07 33.75 13.59
C THR A 337 10.07 32.76 13.01
N ILE A 338 9.05 33.24 12.30
CA ILE A 338 8.12 32.39 11.56
C ILE A 338 8.76 32.09 10.20
N ARG A 339 8.69 30.83 9.77
CA ARG A 339 9.19 30.45 8.44
C ARG A 339 8.22 30.94 7.37
N ASP A 340 8.74 31.33 6.22
CA ASP A 340 7.95 31.84 5.09
C ASP A 340 6.81 30.89 4.68
N GLU A 341 7.05 29.58 4.76
CA GLU A 341 6.05 28.53 4.47
C GLU A 341 4.79 28.58 5.36
N PHE A 342 4.79 29.35 6.45
CA PHE A 342 3.68 29.45 7.42
C PHE A 342 3.05 30.84 7.54
N ILE A 343 3.49 31.80 6.73
CA ILE A 343 2.93 33.15 6.68
C ILE A 343 1.56 33.11 5.98
N LEU A 344 0.65 34.02 6.34
CA LEU A 344 -0.72 34.14 5.82
C LEU A 344 -0.89 35.18 4.72
#